data_AF-A7EN99-F1
#
_entry.id   AF-A7EN99-F1
#
_cell.length_a   1.000
_cell.length_b   1.000
_cell.length_c   1.000
_cell.angle_alpha   90.00
_cell.angle_beta   90.00
_cell.angle_gamma   90.00
#
_symmetry.space_group_name_H-M   'P 1'
#
loop_
_entity.id
_entity.type
_entity.pdbx_description
1 polymer ?
#
loop_
_entity_poly.entity_id
_entity_poly.type
_entity_poly.pdbx_seq_one_letter_code
_entity_poly.pdbx_strand_id
1 'polypeptide(L)'
;MIVPDIYTRDYDDEEETEEDEEKPVSEAAKTRARKIFERALKSMKDKDLKEERVSLLNAHLSFERTHGTEEDIEKVQKQMPRKTKRRRKLDDDSYEEYVDYVFPADDEQTKKLSNFLAMAQSWKQAGGTIGGGGEQNGE
;
A
#
# COMPACT_ATOMS: atom_id res chain seq x y z
N MET A 1 10.72 76.36 0.11
CA MET A 1 10.88 74.90 0.31
C MET A 1 9.73 74.46 1.21
N ILE A 2 8.68 73.90 0.62
CA ILE A 2 7.52 73.30 1.30
C ILE A 2 7.17 72.09 0.43
N VAL A 3 7.25 70.89 1.01
CA VAL A 3 6.99 69.61 0.34
C VAL A 3 5.47 69.39 0.28
N PRO A 4 4.88 68.97 -0.86
CA PRO A 4 3.44 68.77 -0.98
C PRO A 4 3.02 67.44 -0.34
N ASP A 5 1.87 67.50 0.31
CA ASP A 5 1.17 66.43 1.01
C ASP A 5 0.70 65.35 0.03
N ILE A 6 1.11 64.11 0.28
CA ILE A 6 0.91 62.92 -0.57
C ILE A 6 -0.06 61.92 0.07
N TYR A 7 -1.07 62.42 0.77
CA TYR A 7 -2.16 61.59 1.31
C TYR A 7 -3.46 61.94 0.57
N THR A 8 -4.22 61.03 0.00
CA THR A 8 -4.08 59.59 -0.24
C THR A 8 -5.11 59.34 -1.34
N ARG A 9 -4.66 58.68 -2.39
CA ARG A 9 -5.43 58.31 -3.56
C ARG A 9 -6.52 57.33 -3.13
N ASP A 10 -7.76 57.67 -3.42
CA ASP A 10 -8.90 56.76 -3.38
C ASP A 10 -8.53 55.50 -4.18
N TYR A 11 -8.25 54.42 -3.46
CA TYR A 11 -8.19 53.08 -4.00
C TYR A 11 -9.27 52.29 -3.30
N ASP A 12 -10.42 52.28 -3.96
CA ASP A 12 -11.41 51.23 -3.91
C ASP A 12 -10.67 49.93 -4.29
N ASP A 13 -10.11 49.25 -3.29
CA ASP A 13 -9.57 47.90 -3.43
C ASP A 13 -10.71 46.99 -2.96
N GLU A 14 -11.65 46.75 -3.88
CA GLU A 14 -12.58 45.64 -3.77
C GLU A 14 -11.71 44.38 -3.66
N GLU A 15 -11.49 43.89 -2.43
CA GLU A 15 -10.99 42.53 -2.21
C GLU A 15 -12.06 41.58 -2.76
N GLU A 16 -11.93 41.27 -4.05
CA GLU A 16 -12.58 40.14 -4.70
C GLU A 16 -11.99 38.90 -4.03
N THR A 17 -12.61 38.49 -2.91
CA THR A 17 -12.34 37.21 -2.29
C THR A 17 -12.75 36.16 -3.32
N GLU A 18 -11.79 35.71 -4.13
CA GLU A 18 -11.92 34.47 -4.89
C GLU A 18 -12.24 33.38 -3.86
N GLU A 19 -13.52 33.14 -3.63
CA GLU A 19 -14.00 31.95 -2.95
C GLU A 19 -13.38 30.79 -3.73
N ASP A 20 -12.44 30.11 -3.06
CA ASP A 20 -11.82 28.87 -3.52
C ASP A 20 -12.93 27.82 -3.57
N GLU A 21 -13.80 27.92 -4.58
CA GLU A 21 -14.87 26.98 -4.86
C GLU A 21 -14.19 25.64 -5.12
N GLU A 22 -14.15 24.77 -4.11
CA GLU A 22 -13.67 23.40 -4.22
C GLU A 22 -14.48 22.66 -5.28
N LYS A 23 -14.02 22.75 -6.54
CA LYS A 23 -14.65 22.06 -7.65
C LYS A 23 -14.62 20.55 -7.37
N PRO A 24 -15.74 19.84 -7.54
CA PRO A 24 -15.80 18.42 -7.24
C PRO A 24 -14.76 17.65 -8.08
N VAL A 25 -13.96 16.81 -7.42
CA VAL A 25 -12.93 15.99 -8.06
C VAL A 25 -13.58 15.07 -9.09
N SER A 26 -13.20 15.21 -10.36
CA SER A 26 -13.74 14.38 -11.44
C SER A 26 -13.47 12.88 -11.24
N GLU A 27 -14.38 12.01 -11.71
CA GLU A 27 -14.21 10.55 -11.66
C GLU A 27 -12.93 10.06 -12.37
N ALA A 28 -12.55 10.74 -13.46
CA ALA A 28 -11.30 10.46 -14.16
C ALA A 28 -10.07 10.75 -13.26
N ALA A 29 -10.11 11.82 -12.47
CA ALA A 29 -9.05 12.13 -11.51
C ALA A 29 -8.98 11.09 -10.38
N LYS A 30 -10.13 10.68 -9.83
CA LYS A 30 -10.20 9.63 -8.80
C LYS A 30 -9.60 8.31 -9.31
N THR A 31 -9.96 7.93 -10.54
CA THR A 31 -9.42 6.71 -11.18
C THR A 31 -7.90 6.78 -11.37
N ARG A 32 -7.35 7.94 -11.75
CA ARG A 32 -5.90 8.13 -11.86
C ARG A 32 -5.21 8.02 -10.50
N ALA A 33 -5.78 8.62 -9.45
CA ALA A 33 -5.25 8.53 -8.10
C ALA A 33 -5.19 7.08 -7.60
N ARG A 34 -6.27 6.31 -7.78
CA ARG A 34 -6.31 4.88 -7.43
C ARG A 34 -5.21 4.05 -8.11
N LYS A 35 -4.97 4.28 -9.40
CA LYS A 35 -3.85 3.63 -10.13
C LYS A 35 -2.48 3.97 -9.54
N ILE A 36 -2.29 5.18 -9.03
CA ILE A 36 -1.04 5.58 -8.36
C ILE A 36 -0.89 4.83 -7.03
N PHE A 37 -1.95 4.75 -6.22
CA PHE A 37 -1.95 3.96 -4.99
C PHE A 37 -1.59 2.50 -5.27
N GLU A 38 -2.25 1.85 -6.24
CA GLU A 38 -1.97 0.45 -6.61
C GLU A 38 -0.51 0.23 -7.02
N ARG A 39 0.03 1.11 -7.89
CA ARG A 39 1.43 1.04 -8.33
C ARG A 39 2.39 1.20 -7.15
N ALA A 40 2.14 2.17 -6.28
CA ALA A 40 2.99 2.43 -5.13
C ALA A 40 2.93 1.29 -4.10
N LEU A 41 1.74 0.75 -3.81
CA LEU A 41 1.54 -0.41 -2.94
C LEU A 41 2.32 -1.62 -3.45
N LYS A 42 2.27 -1.89 -4.76
CA LYS A 42 3.07 -2.95 -5.38
C LYS A 42 4.56 -2.70 -5.21
N SER A 43 5.04 -1.51 -5.54
CA SER A 43 6.48 -1.19 -5.41
C SER A 43 6.99 -1.28 -3.97
N MET A 44 6.17 -0.91 -2.98
CA MET A 44 6.56 -1.01 -1.57
C MET A 44 6.56 -2.45 -1.08
N LYS A 45 5.62 -3.27 -1.54
CA LYS A 45 5.64 -4.72 -1.30
C LYS A 45 6.91 -5.36 -1.86
N ASP A 46 7.25 -5.07 -3.12
CA ASP A 46 8.42 -5.67 -3.79
C ASP A 46 9.75 -5.28 -3.12
N LYS A 47 9.79 -4.15 -2.40
CA LYS A 47 10.96 -3.65 -1.65
C LYS A 47 10.92 -3.99 -0.15
N ASP A 48 9.92 -4.74 0.31
CA ASP A 48 9.67 -5.05 1.72
C ASP A 48 9.58 -3.83 2.66
N LEU A 49 9.06 -2.71 2.14
CA LEU A 49 8.85 -1.45 2.87
C LEU A 49 7.50 -1.45 3.58
N LYS A 50 7.41 -2.24 4.65
CA LYS A 50 6.12 -2.55 5.31
C LYS A 50 5.52 -1.34 6.02
N GLU A 51 6.32 -0.52 6.69
CA GLU A 51 5.82 0.65 7.44
C GLU A 51 5.27 1.72 6.48
N GLU A 52 5.99 1.98 5.40
CA GLU A 52 5.59 2.91 4.34
C GLU A 52 4.32 2.41 3.63
N ARG A 53 4.22 1.09 3.41
CA ARG A 53 3.01 0.49 2.84
C ARG A 53 1.81 0.66 3.76
N VAL A 54 1.97 0.57 5.09
CA VAL A 54 0.91 0.87 6.06
C VAL A 54 0.49 2.33 5.96
N SER A 55 1.45 3.26 5.95
CA SER A 55 1.20 4.70 5.81
C SER A 55 0.46 5.01 4.51
N LEU A 56 0.84 4.38 3.40
CA LEU A 56 0.18 4.54 2.10
C LEU A 56 -1.26 4.01 2.11
N LEU A 57 -1.53 2.86 2.73
CA LEU A 57 -2.90 2.35 2.89
C LEU A 57 -3.76 3.27 3.76
N ASN A 58 -3.21 3.88 4.80
CA ASN A 58 -3.92 4.88 5.60
C ASN A 58 -4.27 6.12 4.77
N ALA A 59 -3.32 6.62 3.97
CA ALA A 59 -3.58 7.73 3.05
C ALA A 59 -4.64 7.38 2.00
N HIS A 60 -4.59 6.16 1.45
CA HIS A 60 -5.60 5.65 0.50
C HIS A 60 -6.97 5.54 1.17
N LEU A 61 -7.06 5.04 2.40
CA LEU A 61 -8.32 4.96 3.14
C LEU A 61 -8.91 6.35 3.38
N SER A 62 -8.09 7.32 3.77
CA SER A 62 -8.54 8.72 3.92
C SER A 62 -9.03 9.28 2.59
N PHE A 63 -8.32 9.02 1.49
CA PHE A 63 -8.76 9.42 0.15
C PHE A 63 -10.12 8.83 -0.23
N GLU A 64 -10.35 7.53 -0.01
CA GLU A 64 -11.65 6.90 -0.33
C GLU A 64 -12.76 7.38 0.61
N ARG A 65 -12.45 7.75 1.86
CA ARG A 65 -13.43 8.38 2.76
C ARG A 65 -13.90 9.75 2.26
N THR A 66 -13.02 10.52 1.64
CA THR A 66 -13.34 11.87 1.13
C THR A 66 -13.98 11.83 -0.25
N HIS A 67 -13.54 10.93 -1.14
CA HIS A 67 -13.90 10.98 -2.56
C HIS A 67 -14.52 9.68 -3.12
N GLY A 68 -14.46 8.59 -2.37
CA GLY A 68 -14.87 7.25 -2.79
C GLY A 68 -16.26 6.84 -2.35
N THR A 69 -16.57 5.57 -2.53
CA THR A 69 -17.81 4.92 -2.10
C THR A 69 -17.55 4.03 -0.88
N GLU A 70 -18.61 3.61 -0.18
CA GLU A 70 -18.49 2.67 0.94
C GLU A 70 -17.80 1.36 0.52
N GLU A 71 -18.10 0.86 -0.69
CA GLU A 71 -17.46 -0.33 -1.24
C GLU A 71 -15.94 -0.13 -1.43
N ASP A 72 -15.52 1.05 -1.85
CA ASP A 72 -14.10 1.36 -2.03
C ASP A 72 -13.37 1.48 -0.69
N ILE A 73 -14.02 2.08 0.30
CA ILE A 73 -13.53 2.15 1.69
C ILE A 73 -13.34 0.73 2.24
N GLU A 74 -14.34 -0.14 2.12
CA GLU A 74 -14.25 -1.53 2.57
C GLU A 74 -13.12 -2.30 1.88
N LYS A 75 -12.92 -2.11 0.57
CA LYS A 75 -11.83 -2.75 -0.18
C LYS A 75 -10.46 -2.37 0.38
N VAL A 76 -10.25 -1.11 0.75
CA VAL A 76 -8.98 -0.66 1.34
C VAL A 76 -8.84 -1.17 2.78
N GLN A 77 -9.92 -1.16 3.57
CA GLN A 77 -9.90 -1.69 4.94
C GLN A 77 -9.54 -3.18 4.98
N LYS A 78 -10.06 -3.99 4.05
CA LYS A 78 -9.73 -5.42 3.94
C LYS A 78 -8.25 -5.69 3.61
N GLN A 79 -7.51 -4.68 3.15
CA GLN A 79 -6.08 -4.77 2.88
C GLN A 79 -5.20 -4.36 4.07
N MET A 80 -5.80 -3.72 5.10
CA MET A 80 -5.03 -3.20 6.24
C MET A 80 -4.27 -4.31 6.98
N PRO A 81 -3.00 -4.09 7.31
CA PRO A 81 -2.20 -5.08 8.02
C PRO A 81 -2.53 -5.14 9.50
N ARG A 82 -2.22 -6.28 10.11
CA ARG A 82 -2.17 -6.42 11.58
C ARG A 82 -0.76 -6.14 12.08
N LYS A 83 -0.67 -5.42 13.20
CA LYS A 83 0.58 -5.20 13.94
C LYS A 83 0.91 -6.44 14.78
N THR A 84 2.14 -6.93 14.68
CA THR A 84 2.63 -8.11 15.43
C THR A 84 3.94 -7.80 16.11
N LYS A 85 4.14 -8.35 17.30
CA LYS A 85 5.41 -8.24 18.03
C LYS A 85 6.29 -9.42 17.66
N ARG A 86 7.52 -9.14 17.24
CA ARG A 86 8.50 -10.14 16.80
C ARG A 86 9.77 -9.97 17.62
N ARG A 87 10.55 -11.04 17.73
CA ARG A 87 11.81 -11.05 18.47
C ARG A 87 12.90 -11.54 17.54
N ARG A 88 13.94 -10.73 17.30
CA ARG A 88 15.13 -11.14 16.53
C ARG A 88 16.31 -11.31 17.48
N LYS A 89 17.16 -12.27 17.16
CA LYS A 89 18.43 -12.48 17.86
C LYS A 89 19.47 -11.52 17.28
N LEU A 90 20.21 -10.84 18.15
CA LEU A 90 21.30 -9.96 17.79
C LEU A 90 22.64 -10.71 17.83
N ASP A 91 23.69 -10.10 17.30
CA ASP A 91 25.04 -10.69 17.21
C ASP A 91 25.69 -10.88 18.59
N ASP A 92 25.23 -10.14 19.61
CA ASP A 92 25.68 -10.19 20.99
C ASP A 92 24.89 -11.20 21.86
N ASP A 93 24.19 -12.15 21.22
CA ASP A 93 23.31 -13.13 21.87
C ASP A 93 22.10 -12.54 22.62
N SER A 94 21.87 -11.22 22.52
CA SER A 94 20.67 -10.58 23.05
C SER A 94 19.47 -10.66 22.08
N TYR A 95 18.30 -10.27 22.56
CA TYR A 95 17.05 -10.28 21.81
C TYR A 95 16.44 -8.90 21.74
N GLU A 96 16.09 -8.46 20.54
CA GLU A 96 15.36 -7.21 20.32
C GLU A 96 13.91 -7.50 19.93
N GLU A 97 12.98 -6.87 20.66
CA GLU A 97 11.55 -6.87 20.29
C GLU A 97 11.31 -5.77 19.27
N TYR A 98 10.81 -6.15 18.10
CA TYR A 98 10.46 -5.23 17.03
C TYR A 98 9.01 -5.43 16.58
N VAL A 99 8.46 -4.37 16.02
CA VAL A 99 7.14 -4.40 15.39
C VAL A 99 7.28 -4.91 13.97
N ASP A 100 6.43 -5.85 13.60
CA ASP A 100 6.26 -6.28 12.22
C ASP A 100 4.80 -6.18 11.79
N TYR A 101 4.58 -6.05 10.49
CA TYR A 101 3.27 -5.94 9.88
C TYR A 101 2.98 -7.16 9.01
N VAL A 102 1.80 -7.74 9.20
CA VAL A 102 1.31 -8.85 8.39
C VAL A 102 0.11 -8.39 7.59
N PHE A 103 0.28 -8.33 6.26
CA PHE A 103 -0.79 -7.96 5.34
C PHE A 103 -1.66 -9.20 5.04
N PRO A 104 -3.00 -9.06 4.95
CA PRO A 104 -3.90 -10.18 4.67
C PRO A 104 -3.54 -10.95 3.40
N ALA A 105 -3.23 -10.24 2.31
CA ALA A 105 -2.84 -10.84 1.05
C ALA A 105 -1.55 -11.69 1.14
N ASP A 106 -0.59 -11.27 1.98
CA ASP A 106 0.70 -11.94 2.12
C ASP A 106 0.56 -13.19 3.03
N ASP A 107 -0.30 -13.14 4.06
CA ASP A 107 -0.67 -14.28 4.91
C ASP A 107 -1.40 -15.37 4.10
N GLU A 108 -2.34 -14.98 3.24
CA GLU A 108 -3.05 -15.91 2.34
C GLU A 108 -2.11 -16.58 1.33
N GLN A 109 -1.19 -15.82 0.73
CA GLN A 109 -0.19 -16.36 -0.20
C GLN A 109 0.71 -17.39 0.49
N THR A 110 1.17 -17.08 1.70
CA THR A 110 2.01 -17.99 2.49
C THR A 110 1.27 -19.28 2.83
N LYS A 111 0.01 -19.20 3.27
CA LYS A 111 -0.84 -20.37 3.57
C LYS A 111 -1.10 -21.26 2.35
N LYS A 112 -1.32 -20.65 1.17
CA LYS A 112 -1.52 -21.41 -0.08
C LYS A 112 -0.26 -22.18 -0.45
N LEU A 113 0.92 -21.56 -0.33
CA LEU A 113 2.20 -22.21 -0.60
C LEU A 113 2.48 -23.36 0.38
N SER A 114 2.23 -23.18 1.68
CA SER A 114 2.42 -24.25 2.67
C SER A 114 1.51 -25.45 2.42
N ASN A 115 0.25 -25.22 2.04
CA ASN A 115 -0.69 -26.28 1.71
C ASN A 115 -0.24 -27.07 0.48
N PHE A 116 0.24 -26.38 -0.56
CA PHE A 116 0.79 -27.03 -1.75
C PHE A 116 2.00 -27.92 -1.43
N LEU A 117 2.95 -27.40 -0.62
CA LEU A 117 4.12 -28.17 -0.19
C LEU A 117 3.72 -29.40 0.63
N ALA A 118 2.74 -29.29 1.51
CA ALA A 118 2.23 -30.42 2.28
C ALA A 118 1.62 -31.52 1.39
N MET A 119 0.86 -31.14 0.35
CA MET A 119 0.31 -32.07 -0.64
C MET A 119 1.42 -32.75 -1.46
N ALA A 120 2.45 -32.01 -1.88
CA ALA A 120 3.58 -32.60 -2.60
C ALA A 120 4.35 -33.62 -1.73
N GLN A 121 4.52 -33.33 -0.44
CA GLN A 121 5.14 -34.26 0.51
C GLN A 121 4.30 -35.53 0.70
N SER A 122 2.97 -35.40 0.83
CA SER A 122 2.10 -36.57 0.95
C SER A 122 2.10 -37.43 -0.32
N TRP A 123 2.19 -36.83 -1.51
CA TRP A 123 2.32 -37.56 -2.77
C TRP A 123 3.64 -38.33 -2.89
N LYS A 124 4.76 -37.72 -2.47
CA LYS A 124 6.05 -38.41 -2.40
C LYS A 124 6.00 -39.58 -1.42
N GLN A 125 5.38 -39.40 -0.26
CA GLN A 125 5.22 -40.45 0.75
C GLN A 125 4.27 -41.57 0.30
N ALA A 126 3.26 -41.26 -0.52
CA ALA A 126 2.33 -42.22 -1.10
C ALA A 126 2.89 -42.97 -2.34
N GLY A 127 4.20 -42.84 -2.63
CA GLY A 127 4.86 -43.58 -3.71
C GLY A 127 4.72 -42.95 -5.11
N GLY A 128 4.28 -41.69 -5.21
CA GLY A 128 4.25 -40.94 -6.45
C GLY A 128 5.67 -40.64 -6.94
N THR A 129 6.21 -41.50 -7.81
CA THR A 129 7.49 -41.26 -8.47
C THR A 129 7.26 -40.20 -9.55
N ILE A 130 7.78 -38.98 -9.38
CA ILE A 130 7.93 -38.00 -10.46
C ILE A 130 9.11 -38.49 -11.32
N GLY A 131 8.89 -39.58 -12.05
CA GLY A 131 9.85 -40.17 -12.97
C GLY A 131 9.77 -39.42 -14.30
N GLY A 132 10.74 -38.54 -14.53
CA GLY A 132 11.00 -38.03 -15.87
C GLY A 132 11.35 -39.18 -16.80
N GLY A 133 10.55 -39.37 -17.85
CA GLY A 133 10.88 -40.25 -18.97
C GLY A 133 12.10 -39.70 -19.70
N GLY A 134 13.28 -40.18 -19.31
CA GLY A 134 14.52 -40.04 -20.04
C GLY A 134 14.73 -41.28 -20.89
N GLU A 135 14.32 -41.17 -22.14
CA GLU A 135 14.60 -42.11 -23.24
C GLU A 135 16.11 -42.31 -23.39
N GLN A 136 16.59 -43.54 -23.20
CA GLN A 136 17.92 -43.98 -23.66
C GLN A 136 17.72 -45.16 -24.62
N ASN A 137 17.76 -44.85 -25.91
CA ASN A 137 18.02 -45.82 -26.97
C ASN A 137 19.53 -46.03 -27.09
N GLY A 138 19.96 -47.29 -27.23
CA GLY A 138 21.25 -47.64 -27.82
C GLY A 138 21.99 -48.78 -27.11
N GLU A 139 21.69 -50.03 -27.46
CA GLU A 139 22.57 -50.87 -28.31
C GLU A 139 21.76 -52.03 -28.91
#